data_AF-A0A919X2Y7-F1
#
_entry.id   AF-A0A919X2Y7-F1
#
_cell.length_a   1.000
_cell.length_b   1.000
_cell.length_c   1.000
_cell.angle_alpha   90.00
_cell.angle_beta   90.00
_cell.angle_gamma   90.00
#
_symmetry.space_group_name_H-M   'P 1'
#
loop_
_entity.id
_entity.type
_entity.pdbx_description
1 polymer ?
#
loop_
_entity_poly.entity_id
_entity_poly.type
_entity_poly.pdbx_seq_one_letter_code
_entity_poly.pdbx_strand_id
1 'polypeptide(L)' 'MKNIFERLQKEKDCYKYCRENEGLALRDGDISKAIVYAENATRSLEEINKIEKYIAELNAIKMIVVAIEQDHEDFLRSRI' A
#
# COMPACT_ATOMS: atom_id res chain seq x y z
N MET A 1 -6.93 4.16 -16.00
CA MET A 1 -6.68 4.33 -14.55
C MET A 1 -5.94 3.08 -14.10
N LYS A 2 -4.64 3.15 -13.73
CA LYS A 2 -3.88 1.95 -13.31
C LYS A 2 -4.46 1.42 -12.00
N ASN A 3 -4.67 0.10 -11.90
CA ASN A 3 -5.23 -0.57 -10.73
C ASN A 3 -4.34 -0.30 -9.49
N ILE A 4 -4.94 0.07 -8.36
CA ILE A 4 -4.20 0.39 -7.13
C ILE A 4 -3.42 -0.80 -6.57
N PHE A 5 -3.93 -2.02 -6.75
CA PHE A 5 -3.24 -3.25 -6.37
C PHE A 5 -2.01 -3.51 -7.23
N GLU A 6 -2.08 -3.22 -8.54
CA GLU A 6 -0.92 -3.31 -9.42
C GLU A 6 0.14 -2.27 -9.05
N ARG A 7 -0.26 -1.07 -8.65
CA ARG A 7 0.67 -0.04 -8.17
C ARG A 7 1.33 -0.47 -6.86
N LEU A 8 0.57 -1.01 -5.91
CA LEU A 8 1.09 -1.54 -4.66
C LEU A 8 2.14 -2.63 -4.90
N GLN A 9 1.85 -3.57 -5.79
CA GLN A 9 2.79 -4.65 -6.12
C GLN A 9 4.08 -4.09 -6.72
N LYS A 10 3.98 -3.12 -7.64
CA LYS A 10 5.16 -2.47 -8.24
C LYS A 10 6.05 -1.78 -7.22
N GLU A 11 5.48 -1.09 -6.24
CA GLU A 11 6.30 -0.45 -5.20
C GLU A 11 6.93 -1.50 -4.26
N LYS A 12 6.23 -2.61 -3.97
CA LYS A 12 6.79 -3.74 -3.20
C LYS A 12 7.97 -4.40 -3.92
N ASP A 13 7.83 -4.61 -5.23
CA ASP A 13 8.89 -5.17 -6.07
C ASP A 13 10.09 -4.21 -6.13
N CYS A 14 9.83 -2.90 -6.31
CA CYS A 14 10.87 -1.87 -6.33
C CYS A 14 11.62 -1.78 -4.99
N TYR A 15 10.90 -1.78 -3.87
CA TYR A 15 11.49 -1.78 -2.53
C TYR A 15 12.43 -2.97 -2.34
N LYS A 16 11.96 -4.18 -2.65
CA LYS A 16 12.74 -5.40 -2.51
C LYS A 16 14.01 -5.36 -3.39
N TYR A 17 13.85 -5.01 -4.66
CA TYR A 17 14.96 -4.86 -5.59
C TYR A 17 16.01 -3.87 -5.07
N CYS A 18 15.59 -2.70 -4.58
CA CYS A 18 16.51 -1.69 -4.08
C CYS A 18 17.28 -2.19 -2.85
N ARG A 19 16.64 -2.83 -1.88
CA ARG A 19 17.31 -3.37 -0.68
C ARG A 19 18.33 -4.47 -1.02
N GLU A 20 18.01 -5.33 -1.98
CA GLU A 20 18.94 -6.37 -2.45
C GLU A 20 20.18 -5.76 -3.13
N ASN A 21 19.97 -4.76 -3.99
CA ASN A 21 21.08 -4.12 -4.73
C ASN A 21 21.88 -3.14 -3.88
N GLU A 22 21.29 -2.54 -2.85
CA GLU A 22 22.00 -1.79 -1.82
C GLU A 22 23.03 -2.68 -1.11
N GLY A 23 22.62 -3.88 -0.69
CA GLY A 23 23.53 -4.85 -0.06
C GLY A 23 24.64 -5.37 -0.99
N LEU A 24 24.38 -5.43 -2.31
CA LEU A 24 25.43 -5.69 -3.31
C LEU A 24 26.40 -4.52 -3.41
N ALA A 25 25.90 -3.30 -3.60
CA ALA A 25 26.72 -2.10 -3.73
C ALA A 25 27.60 -1.86 -2.49
N LEU A 26 27.07 -2.10 -1.28
CA LEU A 26 27.85 -2.02 -0.05
C LEU A 26 28.99 -3.05 0.01
N ARG A 27 28.75 -4.29 -0.45
CA ARG A 27 29.78 -5.33 -0.52
C ARG A 27 30.88 -4.99 -1.53
N ASP A 28 30.49 -4.35 -2.62
CA ASP A 28 31.42 -3.90 -3.67
C ASP A 28 32.16 -2.60 -3.30
N GLY A 29 31.82 -1.98 -2.15
CA GLY A 29 32.39 -0.72 -1.69
C GLY A 29 31.87 0.52 -2.44
N ASP A 30 30.86 0.38 -3.29
CA ASP A 30 30.24 1.48 -4.03
C ASP A 30 29.17 2.17 -3.17
N ILE A 31 29.64 3.03 -2.27
CA ILE A 31 28.79 3.76 -1.31
C ILE A 31 27.81 4.69 -2.03
N SER A 32 28.23 5.36 -3.09
CA SER A 32 27.37 6.28 -3.86
C SER A 32 26.16 5.54 -4.43
N LYS A 33 26.39 4.36 -5.02
CA LYS A 33 25.31 3.53 -5.56
C LYS A 33 24.43 2.93 -4.46
N ALA A 34 25.02 2.54 -3.33
CA ALA A 34 24.26 2.07 -2.17
C ALA A 34 23.28 3.14 -1.66
N ILE A 35 23.71 4.41 -1.57
CA ILE A 35 22.85 5.54 -1.17
C ILE A 35 21.66 5.69 -2.12
N VAL A 36 21.90 5.64 -3.43
CA VAL A 36 20.82 5.75 -4.43
C VAL A 36 19.79 4.62 -4.28
N TYR A 37 20.22 3.39 -4.00
CA TYR A 37 19.30 2.30 -3.72
C TYR A 37 18.53 2.51 -2.40
N ALA A 38 19.19 2.97 -1.35
CA ALA A 38 18.56 3.25 -0.06
C ALA A 38 17.48 4.36 -0.16
N GLU A 39 17.76 5.43 -0.91
CA GLU A 39 16.80 6.52 -1.18
C GLU A 39 15.59 6.00 -1.95
N ASN A 40 15.82 5.19 -2.99
CA ASN A 40 14.73 4.61 -3.78
C ASN A 40 13.89 3.60 -2.98
N ALA A 41 14.51 2.83 -2.09
CA ALA A 41 13.80 1.96 -1.17
C ALA A 41 12.91 2.78 -0.22
N THR A 42 13.46 3.84 0.38
CA THR A 42 12.72 4.75 1.26
C THR A 42 11.50 5.34 0.55
N ARG A 43 11.68 5.88 -0.66
CA ARG A 43 10.57 6.40 -1.49
C ARG A 43 9.49 5.34 -1.74
N SER A 44 9.89 4.13 -2.09
CA SER A 44 8.94 3.03 -2.37
C SER A 44 8.16 2.65 -1.12
N LEU A 45 8.82 2.63 0.05
CA LEU A 45 8.18 2.34 1.34
C LEU A 45 7.14 3.41 1.71
N GLU A 46 7.46 4.69 1.51
CA GLU A 46 6.49 5.77 1.72
C GLU A 46 5.24 5.62 0.85
N GLU A 47 5.43 5.27 -0.42
CA GLU A 47 4.30 5.04 -1.34
C GLU A 47 3.48 3.79 -0.97
N ILE A 48 4.12 2.70 -0.54
CA ILE A 48 3.43 1.52 0.01
C ILE A 48 2.54 1.93 1.18
N ASN A 49 3.09 2.67 2.15
CA ASN A 49 2.35 3.11 3.34
C ASN A 49 1.15 3.99 2.99
N LYS A 50 1.30 4.91 2.02
CA LYS A 50 0.18 5.73 1.52
C LYS A 50 -0.93 4.88 0.92
N ILE A 51 -0.57 3.91 0.08
CA ILE A 51 -1.54 3.03 -0.58
C ILE A 51 -2.25 2.13 0.44
N GLU A 52 -1.51 1.55 1.39
CA GLU A 52 -2.09 0.68 2.43
C GLU A 52 -3.04 1.45 3.35
N LYS A 53 -2.68 2.69 3.72
CA LYS A 53 -3.58 3.59 4.45
C LYS A 53 -4.88 3.86 3.67
N TYR A 54 -4.77 4.19 2.38
CA TYR A 54 -5.94 4.42 1.55
C TYR A 54 -6.84 3.18 1.41
N ILE A 55 -6.25 1.99 1.28
CA ILE A 55 -7.01 0.72 1.26
C ILE A 55 -7.74 0.52 2.59
N ALA A 56 -7.10 0.81 3.73
CA ALA A 56 -7.74 0.73 5.03
C ALA A 56 -8.93 1.69 5.17
N GLU A 57 -8.79 2.93 4.69
CA GLU A 57 -9.88 3.93 4.66
C GLU A 57 -11.05 3.45 3.80
N LEU A 58 -10.78 2.88 2.61
CA LEU A 58 -11.82 2.30 1.76
C LEU A 58 -12.55 1.13 2.43
N ASN A 59 -11.83 0.27 3.15
CA ASN A 59 -12.44 -0.83 3.89
C ASN A 59 -13.33 -0.33 5.04
N ALA A 60 -12.91 0.73 5.75
CA ALA A 60 -13.73 1.35 6.78
C ALA A 60 -15.03 1.93 6.20
N ILE A 61 -14.96 2.63 5.06
CA ILE A 61 -16.14 3.13 4.35
C ILE A 61 -17.07 1.99 3.95
N LYS A 62 -16.52 0.90 3.38
CA LYS A 62 -17.30 -0.28 3.01
C LYS A 62 -18.07 -0.86 4.21
N MET A 63 -17.44 -0.94 5.39
CA MET A 63 -18.11 -1.43 6.60
C MET A 63 -19.26 -0.51 7.03
N ILE A 64 -19.07 0.81 6.95
CA ILE A 64 -20.12 1.79 7.26
C ILE A 64 -21.30 1.63 6.31
N VAL A 65 -21.05 1.49 5.01
CA VAL A 65 -22.11 1.30 4.00
C VAL A 65 -22.91 0.03 4.28
N VAL A 66 -22.24 -1.09 4.55
CA VAL A 66 -22.90 -2.36 4.88
C VAL A 66 -23.76 -2.24 6.14
N ALA A 67 -23.28 -1.53 7.17
CA ALA A 67 -24.06 -1.29 8.39
C ALA A 67 -25.32 -0.46 8.12
N ILE A 68 -25.22 0.60 7.31
CA ILE A 68 -26.36 1.43 6.92
C ILE A 68 -27.40 0.62 6.13
N GLU A 69 -26.96 -0.25 5.22
CA GLU A 69 -27.85 -1.13 4.46
C GLU A 69 -28.60 -2.11 5.38
N GLN A 70 -27.91 -2.70 6.36
CA GLN A 70 -28.53 -3.59 7.36
C GLN A 70 -29.54 -2.86 8.24
N ASP A 71 -29.19 -1.68 8.77
CA ASP A 71 -30.10 -0.87 9.57
C ASP A 71 -31.36 -0.49 8.79
N HIS A 72 -31.21 -0.19 7.49
CA HIS A 72 -32.33 0.11 6.61
C HIS A 72 -33.25 -1.09 6.39
N GLU A 73 -32.69 -2.27 6.14
CA GLU A 73 -33.45 -3.51 5.99
C GLU A 73 -34.23 -3.86 7.26
N ASP A 74 -33.59 -3.75 8.44
CA ASP A 74 -34.21 -4.05 9.72
C ASP A 74 -35.35 -3.07 10.03
N PHE A 75 -35.18 -1.79 9.71
CA PHE A 75 -36.24 -0.80 9.82
C PHE A 75 -37.46 -1.15 8.96
N LEU A 76 -37.25 -1.57 7.70
CA LEU A 76 -38.35 -1.98 6.81
C LEU A 76 -39.06 -3.23 7.33
N ARG A 77 -38.32 -4.23 7.84
CA ARG A 77 -38.89 -5.44 8.44
C ARG A 77 -39.72 -5.15 9.69
N SER A 78 -39.35 -4.15 10.49
CA SER A 78 -40.08 -3.78 11.71
C SER A 78 -41.47 -3.18 11.46
N ARG A 79 -41.78 -2.83 10.21
CA ARG A 79 -43.03 -2.16 9.80
C ARG A 79 -44.07 -3.09 9.14
N ILE A 80 -43.75 -4.37 8.97
CA ILE A 80 -44.63 -5.42 8.40
C ILE A 80 -45.11 -6.30 9.55
#